data_AF-A0A9E1Q8H9-F1
#
_entry.id   AF-A0A9E1Q8H9-F1
#
_cell.length_a   1.000
_cell.length_b   1.000
_cell.length_c   1.000
_cell.angle_alpha   90.00
_cell.angle_beta   90.00
_cell.angle_gamma   90.00
#
_symmetry.space_group_name_H-M   'P 1'
#
loop_
_entity.id
_entity.type
_entity.pdbx_description
1 polymer ?
#
loop_
_entity_poly.entity_id
_entity_poly.type
_entity_poly.pdbx_seq_one_letter_code
_entity_poly.pdbx_strand_id
1 'polypeptide(L)'
;RMKLPFGIAQIGKAFRNEIIARQFIFRMREFEQMEMQFFVKPGTQEKWYEYWKEERKKWHSTLGLGDENYKFHDHIKLAHYADAACDIEFNFPMGFKELEGIHSRTDFDLKSHEEFSGKKLRFFDPETKESFVPYVVETSIGLDRMFLAVLCNSYKEEDLGEGNSRTVLSIPYALAPVKVAILPLVKKDGLPEKAREVLSKLRLNHNCQYDEKDGIGRRYRRQDAIGTPLCITIDHDSLSDDAVTVRERDGMTQERVAISDLPAYVEARVGMATLF
;
A
#
# COMPACT_ATOMS: atom_id res chain seq x y z
N ARG A 1 -31.43 -4.36 -5.00
CA ARG A 1 -31.11 -3.19 -4.16
C ARG A 1 -30.16 -3.65 -3.07
N MET A 2 -29.17 -2.83 -2.69
CA MET A 2 -28.30 -3.11 -1.55
C MET A 2 -29.16 -3.17 -0.27
N LYS A 3 -28.83 -4.07 0.67
CA LYS A 3 -29.38 -4.06 2.04
C LYS A 3 -28.43 -3.24 2.92
N LEU A 4 -28.93 -2.65 4.01
CA LEU A 4 -28.05 -2.14 5.05
C LEU A 4 -27.48 -3.31 5.89
N PRO A 5 -26.24 -3.19 6.39
CA PRO A 5 -25.29 -2.12 6.09
C PRO A 5 -24.62 -2.31 4.72
N PHE A 6 -24.14 -1.22 4.11
CA PHE A 6 -23.32 -1.31 2.89
C PHE A 6 -22.34 -0.12 2.79
N GLY A 7 -21.20 -0.34 2.12
CA GLY A 7 -20.23 0.70 1.82
C GLY A 7 -20.33 1.20 0.37
N ILE A 8 -19.97 2.46 0.17
CA ILE A 8 -19.53 3.00 -1.13
C ILE A 8 -18.10 3.50 -0.92
N ALA A 9 -17.15 2.92 -1.65
CA ALA A 9 -15.75 3.32 -1.63
C ALA A 9 -15.38 4.10 -2.91
N GLN A 10 -14.52 5.09 -2.76
CA GLN A 10 -14.00 5.93 -3.85
C GLN A 10 -12.51 6.20 -3.63
N ILE A 11 -11.75 6.24 -4.73
CA ILE A 11 -10.41 6.81 -4.76
C ILE A 11 -10.45 8.01 -5.72
N GLY A 12 -9.87 9.14 -5.32
CA GLY A 12 -9.88 10.32 -6.18
C GLY A 12 -9.09 11.50 -5.63
N LYS A 13 -8.94 12.50 -6.50
CA LYS A 13 -8.27 13.77 -6.20
C LYS A 13 -9.16 14.67 -5.36
N ALA A 14 -8.58 15.24 -4.31
CA ALA A 14 -9.16 16.29 -3.50
C ALA A 14 -8.28 17.55 -3.55
N PHE A 15 -8.90 18.70 -3.33
CA PHE A 15 -8.22 20.00 -3.39
C PHE A 15 -8.48 20.79 -2.10
N ARG A 16 -7.42 21.37 -1.54
CA ARG A 16 -7.48 22.29 -0.39
C ARG A 16 -6.71 23.55 -0.75
N ASN A 17 -7.33 24.73 -0.64
CA ASN A 17 -6.66 26.01 -0.93
C ASN A 17 -5.72 26.43 0.22
N GLU A 18 -4.72 25.60 0.48
CA GLU A 18 -3.75 25.77 1.56
C GLU A 18 -2.93 27.05 1.36
N ILE A 19 -2.89 27.87 2.41
CA ILE A 19 -2.24 29.19 2.40
C ILE A 19 -0.72 28.99 2.37
N ILE A 20 -0.21 28.02 3.12
CA ILE A 20 1.23 27.75 3.27
C ILE A 20 1.51 26.26 3.02
N ALA A 21 1.82 25.91 1.77
CA ALA A 21 2.34 24.60 1.40
C ALA A 21 3.76 24.41 1.98
N ARG A 22 3.92 23.45 2.89
CA ARG A 22 5.16 23.11 3.63
C ARG A 22 5.13 21.63 4.02
N GLN A 23 6.28 21.09 4.43
CA GLN A 23 6.41 19.69 4.89
C GLN A 23 6.04 18.67 3.80
N PHE A 24 6.42 18.96 2.55
CA PHE A 24 6.26 18.07 1.40
C PHE A 24 4.79 17.61 1.26
N ILE A 25 4.53 16.31 1.28
CA ILE A 25 3.21 15.68 1.12
C ILE A 25 2.16 16.11 2.17
N PHE A 26 2.56 16.63 3.34
CA PHE A 26 1.58 16.90 4.42
C PHE A 26 0.69 18.12 4.20
N ARG A 27 1.13 19.09 3.40
CA ARG A 27 0.35 20.30 3.07
C ARG A 27 0.44 20.60 1.58
N MET A 28 -0.29 19.81 0.79
CA MET A 28 -0.45 20.00 -0.65
C MET A 28 -1.79 20.67 -0.98
N ARG A 29 -1.89 21.27 -2.17
CA ARG A 29 -3.14 21.86 -2.68
C ARG A 29 -4.00 20.89 -3.46
N GLU A 30 -3.38 19.85 -4.01
CA GLU A 30 -3.96 18.69 -4.67
C GLU A 30 -3.32 17.46 -4.03
N PHE A 31 -4.12 16.44 -3.73
CA PHE A 31 -3.71 15.17 -3.13
C PHE A 31 -4.79 14.12 -3.42
N GLU A 32 -4.49 12.84 -3.22
CA GLU A 32 -5.43 11.75 -3.44
C GLU A 32 -5.89 11.14 -2.10
N GLN A 33 -7.18 10.85 -2.02
CA GLN A 33 -7.79 10.19 -0.88
C GLN A 33 -8.39 8.85 -1.34
N MET A 34 -8.34 7.85 -0.46
CA MET A 34 -9.20 6.68 -0.55
C MET A 34 -10.21 6.81 0.58
N GLU A 35 -11.50 6.82 0.25
CA GLU A 35 -12.56 7.05 1.21
C GLU A 35 -13.63 5.98 1.08
N MET A 36 -14.24 5.59 2.19
CA MET A 36 -15.43 4.75 2.20
C MET A 36 -16.49 5.36 3.10
N GLN A 37 -17.68 5.52 2.54
CA GLN A 37 -18.89 5.93 3.23
C GLN A 37 -19.72 4.68 3.50
N PHE A 38 -19.81 4.26 4.77
CA PHE A 38 -20.48 3.04 5.20
C PHE A 38 -21.82 3.35 5.85
N PHE A 39 -22.90 3.03 5.13
CA PHE A 39 -24.26 3.32 5.50
C PHE A 39 -24.81 2.25 6.44
N VAL A 40 -25.33 2.67 7.59
CA VAL A 40 -25.81 1.80 8.67
C VAL A 40 -27.20 2.21 9.15
N LYS A 41 -27.88 1.32 9.88
CA LYS A 41 -29.17 1.64 10.52
C LYS A 41 -28.92 2.55 11.74
N PRO A 42 -29.69 3.64 11.95
CA PRO A 42 -29.59 4.46 13.16
C PRO A 42 -29.67 3.60 14.43
N GLY A 43 -28.83 3.90 15.43
CA GLY A 43 -28.69 3.10 16.64
C GLY A 43 -27.79 1.87 16.51
N THR A 44 -27.14 1.67 15.35
CA THR A 44 -26.11 0.62 15.17
C THR A 44 -24.71 1.18 14.88
N GLN A 45 -24.56 2.51 14.82
CA GLN A 45 -23.33 3.16 14.36
C GLN A 45 -22.13 2.89 15.28
N GLU A 46 -22.31 2.86 16.60
CA GLU A 46 -21.24 2.56 17.57
C GLU A 46 -20.57 1.19 17.30
N LYS A 47 -21.39 0.15 17.07
CA LYS A 47 -20.90 -1.18 16.69
C LYS A 47 -20.09 -1.15 15.40
N TRP A 48 -20.56 -0.41 14.40
CA TRP A 48 -19.90 -0.35 13.08
C TRP A 48 -18.65 0.53 13.10
N TYR A 49 -18.64 1.57 13.93
CA TYR A 49 -17.47 2.41 14.20
C TYR A 49 -16.34 1.59 14.83
N GLU A 50 -16.61 0.85 15.91
CA GLU A 50 -15.59 -0.01 16.53
C GLU A 50 -15.14 -1.14 15.59
N TYR A 51 -16.06 -1.75 14.83
CA TYR A 51 -15.70 -2.72 13.79
C TYR A 51 -14.72 -2.12 12.76
N TRP A 52 -15.01 -0.94 12.22
CA TRP A 52 -14.13 -0.30 11.24
C TRP A 52 -12.81 0.16 11.87
N LYS A 53 -12.81 0.63 13.12
CA LYS A 53 -11.59 0.96 13.87
C LYS A 53 -10.66 -0.23 14.01
N GLU A 54 -11.18 -1.42 14.36
CA GLU A 54 -10.41 -2.66 14.36
C GLU A 54 -9.98 -3.13 12.96
N GLU A 55 -10.87 -3.05 11.97
CA GLU A 55 -10.60 -3.57 10.63
C GLU A 55 -9.54 -2.74 9.90
N ARG A 56 -9.63 -1.41 10.01
CA ARG A 56 -8.61 -0.50 9.48
C ARG A 56 -7.29 -0.66 10.22
N LYS A 57 -7.29 -0.90 11.54
CA LYS A 57 -6.08 -1.26 12.29
C LYS A 57 -5.39 -2.50 11.70
N LYS A 58 -6.14 -3.61 11.51
CA LYS A 58 -5.59 -4.84 10.90
C LYS A 58 -5.00 -4.56 9.52
N TRP A 59 -5.72 -3.80 8.69
CA TRP A 59 -5.26 -3.42 7.35
C TRP A 59 -3.94 -2.65 7.38
N HIS A 60 -3.74 -1.72 8.31
CA HIS A 60 -2.45 -1.03 8.48
C HIS A 60 -1.33 -1.99 8.88
N SER A 61 -1.59 -2.89 9.84
CA SER A 61 -0.60 -3.90 10.27
C SER A 61 -0.21 -4.89 9.14
N THR A 62 -1.09 -5.20 8.17
CA THR A 62 -0.73 -6.07 7.03
C THR A 62 0.42 -5.55 6.17
N LEU A 63 0.66 -4.23 6.17
CA LEU A 63 1.74 -3.61 5.42
C LEU A 63 3.13 -3.83 6.05
N GLY A 64 3.20 -4.40 7.27
CA GLY A 64 4.45 -4.75 7.93
C GLY A 64 5.32 -3.54 8.32
N LEU A 65 4.71 -2.36 8.54
CA LEU A 65 5.45 -1.12 8.85
C LEU A 65 5.83 -0.95 10.34
N GLY A 66 5.64 -1.99 11.16
CA GLY A 66 5.86 -1.98 12.62
C GLY A 66 4.67 -1.39 13.39
N ASP A 67 4.04 -2.17 14.25
CA ASP A 67 2.89 -1.74 15.06
C ASP A 67 3.26 -0.57 16.01
N GLU A 68 4.53 -0.48 16.42
CA GLU A 68 5.08 0.61 17.24
C GLU A 68 5.06 1.97 16.54
N ASN A 69 4.99 2.00 15.20
CA ASN A 69 4.89 3.23 14.43
C ASN A 69 3.45 3.74 14.32
N TYR A 70 2.45 3.01 14.81
CA TYR A 70 1.04 3.42 14.76
C TYR A 70 0.51 3.88 16.12
N LYS A 71 -0.35 4.90 16.11
CA LYS A 71 -1.14 5.34 17.27
C LYS A 71 -2.59 5.59 16.89
N PHE A 72 -3.47 5.35 17.85
CA PHE A 72 -4.90 5.64 17.75
C PHE A 72 -5.19 6.82 18.68
N HIS A 73 -5.78 7.88 18.12
CA HIS A 73 -6.06 9.12 18.82
C HIS A 73 -7.56 9.40 18.75
N ASP A 74 -8.29 8.98 19.78
CA ASP A 74 -9.71 9.27 19.93
C ASP A 74 -9.94 10.77 20.21
N HIS A 75 -10.83 11.40 19.45
CA HIS A 75 -11.06 12.85 19.49
C HIS A 75 -11.88 13.25 20.71
N ILE A 76 -11.29 14.02 21.64
CA ILE A 76 -12.00 14.61 22.78
C ILE A 76 -12.98 15.71 22.34
N LYS A 77 -12.67 16.42 21.24
CA LYS A 77 -13.50 17.50 20.67
C LYS A 77 -13.98 17.09 19.29
N LEU A 78 -15.17 16.48 19.25
CA LEU A 78 -15.83 16.07 18.01
C LEU A 78 -16.30 17.27 17.18
N ALA A 79 -16.39 17.08 15.87
CA ALA A 79 -17.14 17.97 15.00
C ALA A 79 -18.63 17.92 15.35
N HIS A 80 -19.38 18.99 15.09
CA HIS A 80 -20.79 19.13 15.49
C HIS A 80 -21.76 18.08 14.89
N TYR A 81 -21.31 17.33 13.89
CA TYR A 81 -22.04 16.26 13.21
C TYR A 81 -21.59 14.84 13.61
N ALA A 82 -20.51 14.71 14.37
CA ALA A 82 -19.92 13.41 14.71
C ALA A 82 -20.27 12.99 16.14
N ASP A 83 -20.63 11.72 16.34
CA ASP A 83 -20.83 11.10 17.66
C ASP A 83 -19.63 10.25 18.11
N ALA A 84 -18.72 9.89 17.19
CA ALA A 84 -17.39 9.35 17.50
C ALA A 84 -16.38 9.69 16.40
N ALA A 85 -15.10 9.88 16.74
CA ALA A 85 -14.01 10.06 15.78
C ALA A 85 -12.64 9.61 16.35
N CYS A 86 -11.81 9.02 15.51
CA CYS A 86 -10.46 8.55 15.83
C CYS A 86 -9.53 8.75 14.64
N ASP A 87 -8.33 9.29 14.89
CA ASP A 87 -7.26 9.30 13.90
C ASP A 87 -6.31 8.11 14.13
N ILE A 88 -5.95 7.44 13.04
CA ILE A 88 -4.78 6.57 12.95
C ILE A 88 -3.60 7.47 12.58
N GLU A 89 -2.70 7.69 13.53
CA GLU A 89 -1.45 8.43 13.33
C GLU A 89 -0.28 7.46 13.06
N PHE A 90 0.66 7.86 12.21
CA PHE A 90 1.90 7.12 11.94
C PHE A 90 3.15 7.94 12.31
N ASN A 91 4.20 7.25 12.75
CA ASN A 91 5.46 7.83 13.18
C ASN A 91 6.40 8.13 12.00
N PHE A 92 6.30 9.32 11.45
CA PHE A 92 7.21 9.80 10.41
C PHE A 92 8.51 10.36 11.01
N PRO A 93 9.56 10.65 10.21
CA PRO A 93 10.78 11.32 10.68
C PRO A 93 10.56 12.69 11.36
N MET A 94 9.42 13.35 11.15
CA MET A 94 8.99 14.57 11.85
C MET A 94 7.93 14.32 12.95
N GLY A 95 7.92 13.09 13.49
CA GLY A 95 7.01 12.61 14.53
C GLY A 95 5.64 12.18 14.01
N PHE A 96 4.77 11.83 14.94
CA PHE A 96 3.42 11.32 14.65
C PHE A 96 2.56 12.32 13.86
N LYS A 97 1.88 11.80 12.83
CA LYS A 97 0.92 12.53 11.98
C LYS A 97 -0.20 11.59 11.54
N GLU A 98 -1.42 12.11 11.46
CA GLU A 98 -2.60 11.49 10.85
C GLU A 98 -2.29 10.84 9.48
N LEU A 99 -2.64 9.57 9.31
CA LEU A 99 -2.74 8.85 8.04
C LEU A 99 -4.19 8.73 7.56
N GLU A 100 -5.07 8.38 8.50
CA GLU A 100 -6.46 8.01 8.26
C GLU A 100 -7.34 8.46 9.42
N GLY A 101 -8.48 9.06 9.10
CA GLY A 101 -9.52 9.42 10.07
C GLY A 101 -10.74 8.50 9.94
N ILE A 102 -11.23 8.01 11.07
CA ILE A 102 -12.43 7.18 11.17
C ILE A 102 -13.49 7.96 11.93
N HIS A 103 -14.65 8.18 11.32
CA HIS A 103 -15.67 9.09 11.84
C HIS A 103 -17.05 8.45 11.81
N SER A 104 -17.77 8.46 12.93
CA SER A 104 -19.22 8.22 12.94
C SER A 104 -19.92 9.57 12.86
N ARG A 105 -20.61 9.82 11.73
CA ARG A 105 -21.12 11.15 11.31
C ARG A 105 -22.64 11.28 11.40
N THR A 106 -23.28 10.33 12.09
CA THR A 106 -24.74 10.21 12.19
C THR A 106 -25.43 10.31 10.82
N ASP A 107 -26.58 10.99 10.71
CA ASP A 107 -27.31 11.20 9.45
C ASP A 107 -27.11 12.59 8.84
N PHE A 108 -26.14 13.38 9.34
CA PHE A 108 -25.90 14.77 8.97
C PHE A 108 -25.78 14.98 7.45
N ASP A 109 -24.85 14.26 6.81
CA ASP A 109 -24.57 14.41 5.37
C ASP A 109 -25.80 14.18 4.49
N LEU A 110 -26.50 13.07 4.74
CA LEU A 110 -27.68 12.71 3.97
C LEU A 110 -28.86 13.64 4.27
N LYS A 111 -29.07 14.08 5.51
CA LYS A 111 -30.10 15.08 5.85
C LYS A 111 -29.84 16.42 5.18
N SER A 112 -28.61 16.94 5.24
CA SER A 112 -28.24 18.19 4.57
C SER A 112 -28.47 18.09 3.06
N HIS A 113 -28.11 16.96 2.44
CA HIS A 113 -28.42 16.74 1.03
C HIS A 113 -29.92 16.54 0.75
N GLU A 114 -30.72 15.93 1.63
CA GLU A 114 -32.20 15.92 1.48
C GLU A 114 -32.76 17.35 1.47
N GLU A 115 -32.35 18.17 2.44
CA GLU A 115 -32.85 19.53 2.64
C GLU A 115 -32.53 20.44 1.45
N PHE A 116 -31.26 20.53 1.05
CA PHE A 116 -30.84 21.47 0.00
C PHE A 116 -31.08 20.98 -1.44
N SER A 117 -31.29 19.67 -1.67
CA SER A 117 -31.58 19.15 -3.01
C SER A 117 -33.07 18.85 -3.27
N GLY A 118 -33.89 18.76 -2.21
CA GLY A 118 -35.29 18.33 -2.29
C GLY A 118 -35.49 16.85 -2.67
N LYS A 119 -34.41 16.07 -2.84
CA LYS A 119 -34.48 14.62 -3.14
C LYS A 119 -34.39 13.81 -1.86
N LYS A 120 -35.28 12.82 -1.72
CA LYS A 120 -35.25 11.90 -0.58
C LYS A 120 -34.10 10.88 -0.69
N LEU A 121 -33.27 10.81 0.34
CA LEU A 121 -32.10 9.95 0.47
C LEU A 121 -32.30 8.94 1.60
N ARG A 122 -33.48 8.29 1.61
CA ARG A 122 -33.92 7.38 2.69
C ARG A 122 -33.79 5.93 2.30
N PHE A 123 -33.42 5.10 3.27
CA PHE A 123 -33.62 3.67 3.18
C PHE A 123 -35.07 3.32 3.54
N PHE A 124 -35.59 2.22 3.01
CA PHE A 124 -36.84 1.61 3.45
C PHE A 124 -36.53 0.19 3.92
N ASP A 125 -36.79 -0.06 5.21
CA ASP A 125 -36.57 -1.34 5.84
C ASP A 125 -37.82 -2.22 5.65
N PRO A 126 -37.75 -3.33 4.89
CA PRO A 126 -38.92 -4.18 4.65
C PRO A 126 -39.33 -4.99 5.89
N GLU A 127 -38.46 -5.12 6.91
CA GLU A 127 -38.71 -5.88 8.12
C GLU A 127 -39.48 -5.02 9.14
N THR A 128 -39.03 -3.79 9.40
CA THR A 128 -39.76 -2.84 10.27
C THR A 128 -40.84 -2.03 9.55
N LYS A 129 -40.82 -1.99 8.21
CA LYS A 129 -41.67 -1.17 7.32
C LYS A 129 -41.49 0.34 7.51
N GLU A 130 -40.36 0.75 8.06
CA GLU A 130 -40.02 2.16 8.30
C GLU A 130 -39.13 2.72 7.20
N SER A 131 -39.12 4.05 7.06
CA SER A 131 -38.17 4.75 6.21
C SER A 131 -37.43 5.82 6.99
N PHE A 132 -36.11 5.71 7.02
CA PHE A 132 -35.19 6.55 7.78
C PHE A 132 -34.01 6.99 6.90
N VAL A 133 -33.33 8.05 7.33
CA VAL A 133 -32.04 8.44 6.75
C VAL A 133 -30.96 7.55 7.39
N PRO A 134 -30.16 6.78 6.62
CA PRO A 134 -29.07 5.98 7.18
C PRO A 134 -28.06 6.85 7.94
N TYR A 135 -27.43 6.26 8.94
CA TYR A 135 -26.24 6.84 9.55
C TYR A 135 -25.01 6.48 8.71
N VAL A 136 -23.96 7.31 8.78
CA VAL A 136 -22.71 7.11 8.04
C VAL A 136 -21.54 6.91 9.01
N VAL A 137 -20.84 5.79 8.84
CA VAL A 137 -19.48 5.59 9.36
C VAL A 137 -18.51 5.77 8.20
N GLU A 138 -17.55 6.66 8.34
CA GLU A 138 -16.56 7.00 7.32
C GLU A 138 -15.18 6.49 7.72
N THR A 139 -14.43 6.01 6.72
CA THR A 139 -12.98 5.84 6.81
C THR A 139 -12.33 6.61 5.66
N SER A 140 -11.50 7.62 5.96
CA SER A 140 -10.83 8.47 4.95
C SER A 140 -9.32 8.46 5.17
N ILE A 141 -8.56 7.98 4.18
CA ILE A 141 -7.11 7.79 4.24
C ILE A 141 -6.40 8.59 3.14
N GLY A 142 -5.34 9.30 3.51
CA GLY A 142 -4.52 10.06 2.56
C GLY A 142 -3.56 9.16 1.79
N LEU A 143 -3.79 8.96 0.49
CA LEU A 143 -2.99 8.05 -0.35
C LEU A 143 -1.52 8.50 -0.42
N ASP A 144 -1.28 9.80 -0.62
CA ASP A 144 0.08 10.37 -0.63
C ASP A 144 0.80 10.17 0.72
N ARG A 145 0.07 10.29 1.84
CA ARG A 145 0.64 10.07 3.17
C ARG A 145 0.98 8.60 3.40
N MET A 146 0.16 7.67 2.89
CA MET A 146 0.48 6.24 2.88
C MET A 146 1.73 5.92 2.06
N PHE A 147 1.84 6.50 0.86
CA PHE A 147 3.04 6.36 0.04
C PHE A 147 4.29 6.85 0.77
N LEU A 148 4.21 8.00 1.46
CA LEU A 148 5.31 8.51 2.26
C LEU A 148 5.61 7.67 3.50
N ALA A 149 4.60 7.08 4.16
CA ALA A 149 4.79 6.19 5.30
C ALA A 149 5.58 4.93 4.89
N VAL A 150 5.17 4.29 3.78
CA VAL A 150 5.90 3.16 3.19
C VAL A 150 7.34 3.58 2.86
N LEU A 151 7.56 4.70 2.16
CA LEU A 151 8.91 5.14 1.81
C LEU A 151 9.79 5.42 3.03
N CYS A 152 9.31 6.20 4.00
CA CYS A 152 10.08 6.56 5.18
C CYS A 152 10.43 5.34 6.04
N ASN A 153 9.52 4.37 6.18
CA ASN A 153 9.78 3.15 6.93
C ASN A 153 10.67 2.15 6.17
N SER A 154 10.64 2.18 4.84
CA SER A 154 11.45 1.31 3.98
C SER A 154 12.89 1.79 3.83
N TYR A 155 13.15 3.09 3.97
CA TYR A 155 14.48 3.66 3.76
C TYR A 155 15.47 3.27 4.86
N LYS A 156 16.53 2.57 4.49
CA LYS A 156 17.62 2.18 5.38
C LYS A 156 18.97 2.47 4.74
N GLU A 157 19.90 2.94 5.57
CA GLU A 157 21.33 2.88 5.30
C GLU A 157 21.92 1.75 6.13
N GLU A 158 22.39 0.70 5.47
CA GLU A 158 22.95 -0.48 6.12
C GLU A 158 24.48 -0.50 5.95
N ASP A 159 25.20 -0.58 7.07
CA ASP A 159 26.63 -0.90 7.08
C ASP A 159 26.79 -2.42 6.89
N LEU A 160 27.60 -2.81 5.91
CA LEU A 160 27.85 -4.20 5.55
C LEU A 160 29.25 -4.65 5.97
N GLY A 161 29.94 -3.83 6.77
CA GLY A 161 31.32 -4.06 7.20
C GLY A 161 32.35 -3.62 6.16
N GLU A 162 33.62 -3.65 6.57
CA GLU A 162 34.79 -3.34 5.72
C GLU A 162 34.74 -1.96 5.02
N GLY A 163 33.98 -1.01 5.56
CA GLY A 163 33.80 0.33 5.00
C GLY A 163 32.83 0.38 3.81
N ASN A 164 31.99 -0.64 3.64
CA ASN A 164 31.01 -0.75 2.56
C ASN A 164 29.59 -0.62 3.10
N SER A 165 28.80 0.31 2.57
CA SER A 165 27.39 0.48 2.95
C SER A 165 26.44 0.26 1.75
N ARG A 166 25.13 0.22 2.04
CA ARG A 166 24.08 0.36 1.04
C ARG A 166 22.91 1.20 1.52
N THR A 167 22.39 2.03 0.63
CA THR A 167 21.00 2.46 0.67
C THR A 167 20.12 1.31 0.17
N VAL A 168 19.11 0.94 0.94
CA VAL A 168 18.07 -0.02 0.52
C VAL A 168 16.69 0.53 0.86
N LEU A 169 15.73 0.32 -0.06
CA LEU A 169 14.31 0.56 0.18
C LEU A 169 13.65 -0.79 0.47
N SER A 170 13.50 -1.15 1.75
CA SER A 170 12.79 -2.36 2.20
C SER A 170 11.26 -2.30 2.01
N ILE A 171 10.79 -1.88 0.84
CA ILE A 171 9.36 -1.77 0.50
C ILE A 171 8.73 -3.18 0.57
N PRO A 172 7.53 -3.35 1.17
CA PRO A 172 6.81 -4.64 1.14
C PRO A 172 6.76 -5.19 -0.29
N TYR A 173 7.15 -6.45 -0.53
CA TYR A 173 7.40 -6.95 -1.89
C TYR A 173 6.19 -6.81 -2.82
N ALA A 174 4.99 -7.04 -2.29
CA ALA A 174 3.71 -6.82 -2.96
C ALA A 174 3.48 -5.36 -3.43
N LEU A 175 4.09 -4.36 -2.78
CA LEU A 175 4.02 -2.95 -3.17
C LEU A 175 5.21 -2.44 -3.99
N ALA A 176 6.32 -3.19 -4.06
CA ALA A 176 7.52 -2.74 -4.78
C ALA A 176 7.21 -2.42 -6.27
N PRO A 177 7.71 -1.30 -6.82
CA PRO A 177 7.34 -0.83 -8.16
C PRO A 177 7.88 -1.75 -9.26
N VAL A 178 9.08 -2.30 -9.07
CA VAL A 178 9.67 -3.38 -9.87
C VAL A 178 9.69 -4.62 -8.99
N LYS A 179 9.17 -5.74 -9.48
CA LYS A 179 9.13 -7.01 -8.74
C LYS A 179 10.41 -7.82 -8.89
N VAL A 180 10.93 -7.83 -10.11
CA VAL A 180 12.07 -8.66 -10.49
C VAL A 180 13.00 -7.89 -11.42
N ALA A 181 14.30 -7.89 -11.13
CA ALA A 181 15.34 -7.47 -12.05
C ALA A 181 16.01 -8.68 -12.69
N ILE A 182 16.17 -8.67 -14.01
CA ILE A 182 16.80 -9.76 -14.80
C ILE A 182 18.17 -9.28 -15.28
N LEU A 183 19.22 -9.96 -14.81
CA LEU A 183 20.60 -9.46 -14.81
C LEU A 183 21.56 -10.51 -15.43
N PRO A 184 21.85 -10.48 -16.74
CA PRO A 184 22.88 -11.36 -17.30
C PRO A 184 24.27 -11.00 -16.74
N LEU A 185 25.07 -11.99 -16.33
CA LEU A 185 26.35 -11.77 -15.67
C LEU A 185 27.30 -10.92 -16.54
N VAL A 186 27.34 -11.21 -17.84
CA VAL A 186 28.06 -10.44 -18.87
C VAL A 186 27.17 -10.14 -20.09
N LYS A 187 27.52 -9.10 -20.86
CA LYS A 187 26.82 -8.65 -22.08
C LYS A 187 27.08 -9.51 -23.33
N LYS A 188 27.43 -10.79 -23.16
CA LYS A 188 27.92 -11.66 -24.24
C LYS A 188 27.67 -13.13 -23.89
N ASP A 189 28.23 -14.02 -24.71
CA ASP A 189 28.25 -15.48 -24.48
C ASP A 189 26.84 -16.12 -24.38
N GLY A 190 25.80 -15.52 -24.99
CA GLY A 190 24.42 -16.03 -24.97
C GLY A 190 23.62 -15.71 -23.70
N LEU A 191 24.24 -15.11 -22.68
CA LEU A 191 23.55 -14.76 -21.43
C LEU A 191 22.46 -13.69 -21.62
N PRO A 192 22.64 -12.62 -22.44
CA PRO A 192 21.56 -11.67 -22.75
C PRO A 192 20.34 -12.32 -23.40
N GLU A 193 20.55 -13.32 -24.25
CA GLU A 193 19.49 -14.06 -24.95
C GLU A 193 18.70 -14.91 -23.95
N LYS A 194 19.40 -15.69 -23.10
CA LYS A 194 18.78 -16.48 -22.03
C LYS A 194 18.06 -15.61 -21.00
N ALA A 195 18.63 -14.47 -20.65
CA ALA A 195 17.99 -13.47 -19.78
C ALA A 195 16.70 -12.90 -20.40
N ARG A 196 16.65 -12.66 -21.72
CA ARG A 196 15.41 -12.25 -22.40
C ARG A 196 14.36 -13.36 -22.46
N GLU A 197 14.78 -14.63 -22.54
CA GLU A 197 13.88 -15.78 -22.38
C GLU A 197 13.21 -15.77 -20.99
N VAL A 198 14.01 -15.68 -19.92
CA VAL A 198 13.51 -15.61 -18.53
C VAL A 198 12.59 -14.39 -18.33
N LEU A 199 12.98 -13.22 -18.83
CA LEU A 199 12.14 -12.01 -18.80
C LEU A 199 10.78 -12.24 -19.47
N SER A 200 10.75 -12.95 -20.60
CA SER A 200 9.51 -13.21 -21.33
C SER A 200 8.51 -14.07 -20.54
N LYS A 201 9.00 -14.98 -19.69
CA LYS A 201 8.19 -15.84 -18.81
C LYS A 201 7.56 -15.09 -17.63
N LEU A 202 8.16 -13.98 -17.17
CA LEU A 202 7.74 -13.26 -15.96
C LEU A 202 6.99 -11.95 -16.25
N ARG A 203 7.35 -11.22 -17.32
CA ARG A 203 6.88 -9.84 -17.60
C ARG A 203 5.37 -9.67 -17.86
N LEU A 204 4.62 -10.76 -18.03
CA LEU A 204 3.16 -10.70 -18.24
C LEU A 204 2.40 -10.61 -16.91
N ASN A 205 2.96 -11.17 -15.83
CA ASN A 205 2.35 -11.18 -14.50
C ASN A 205 2.98 -10.15 -13.56
N HIS A 206 4.22 -9.74 -13.84
CA HIS A 206 5.01 -8.89 -12.96
C HIS A 206 5.67 -7.73 -13.71
N ASN A 207 5.81 -6.58 -13.05
CA ASN A 207 6.66 -5.51 -13.56
C ASN A 207 8.13 -5.93 -13.39
N CYS A 208 8.81 -6.18 -14.51
CA CYS A 208 10.19 -6.66 -14.53
C CYS A 208 11.11 -5.64 -15.21
N GLN A 209 12.32 -5.46 -14.65
CA GLN A 209 13.38 -4.66 -15.26
C GLN A 209 14.46 -5.57 -15.83
N TYR A 210 15.04 -5.21 -16.98
CA TYR A 210 16.24 -5.83 -17.51
C TYR A 210 17.42 -4.87 -17.38
N ASP A 211 18.55 -5.33 -16.82
CA ASP A 211 19.75 -4.51 -16.69
C ASP A 211 21.02 -5.35 -16.86
N GLU A 212 21.79 -4.98 -17.88
CA GLU A 212 23.06 -5.59 -18.26
C GLU A 212 24.26 -4.64 -18.10
N LYS A 213 24.03 -3.37 -17.70
CA LYS A 213 25.05 -2.32 -17.66
C LYS A 213 25.85 -2.39 -16.35
N ASP A 214 27.17 -2.26 -16.44
CA ASP A 214 28.11 -2.32 -15.31
C ASP A 214 28.18 -3.70 -14.63
N GLY A 215 29.14 -3.86 -13.71
CA GLY A 215 29.33 -5.10 -12.95
C GLY A 215 28.12 -5.46 -12.09
N ILE A 216 27.90 -6.76 -11.87
CA ILE A 216 26.68 -7.30 -11.23
C ILE A 216 26.41 -6.69 -9.84
N GLY A 217 27.45 -6.45 -9.02
CA GLY A 217 27.29 -5.79 -7.71
C GLY A 217 26.75 -4.36 -7.79
N ARG A 218 27.10 -3.59 -8.84
CA ARG A 218 26.51 -2.25 -9.07
C ARG A 218 25.05 -2.34 -9.50
N ARG A 219 24.68 -3.39 -10.23
CA ARG A 219 23.29 -3.66 -10.61
C ARG A 219 22.46 -4.04 -9.39
N TYR A 220 22.93 -4.93 -8.52
CA TYR A 220 22.29 -5.21 -7.23
C TYR A 220 22.12 -3.94 -6.39
N ARG A 221 23.15 -3.08 -6.25
CA ARG A 221 23.03 -1.80 -5.53
C ARG A 221 21.97 -0.86 -6.11
N ARG A 222 21.83 -0.77 -7.45
CA ARG A 222 20.73 0.00 -8.07
C ARG A 222 19.36 -0.54 -7.71
N GLN A 223 19.22 -1.86 -7.69
CA GLN A 223 17.95 -2.55 -7.44
C GLN A 223 17.55 -2.51 -5.96
N ASP A 224 18.51 -2.67 -5.04
CA ASP A 224 18.34 -2.44 -3.60
C ASP A 224 17.82 -1.01 -3.32
N ALA A 225 18.43 0.00 -3.94
CA ALA A 225 18.10 1.41 -3.74
C ALA A 225 16.74 1.84 -4.32
N ILE A 226 16.14 1.08 -5.24
CA ILE A 226 14.76 1.29 -5.72
C ILE A 226 13.76 0.28 -5.14
N GLY A 227 14.24 -0.60 -4.25
CA GLY A 227 13.42 -1.55 -3.51
C GLY A 227 12.95 -2.77 -4.27
N THR A 228 13.60 -3.15 -5.37
CA THR A 228 13.25 -4.36 -6.13
C THR A 228 13.50 -5.63 -5.29
N PRO A 229 12.47 -6.46 -4.99
CA PRO A 229 12.60 -7.60 -4.08
C PRO A 229 13.55 -8.71 -4.57
N LEU A 230 13.50 -9.03 -5.86
CA LEU A 230 14.21 -10.18 -6.43
C LEU A 230 15.12 -9.74 -7.58
N CYS A 231 16.39 -10.13 -7.54
CA CYS A 231 17.33 -9.99 -8.66
C CYS A 231 17.71 -11.38 -9.18
N ILE A 232 17.28 -11.70 -10.40
CA ILE A 232 17.61 -12.96 -11.07
C ILE A 232 18.85 -12.75 -11.92
N THR A 233 19.92 -13.47 -11.60
CA THR A 233 21.19 -13.45 -12.33
C THR A 233 21.32 -14.67 -13.22
N ILE A 234 21.66 -14.43 -14.49
CA ILE A 234 21.91 -15.46 -15.50
C ILE A 234 23.42 -15.54 -15.70
N ASP A 235 24.01 -16.66 -15.33
CA ASP A 235 25.44 -16.98 -15.40
C ASP A 235 25.74 -18.04 -16.48
N HIS A 236 27.00 -18.36 -16.70
CA HIS A 236 27.40 -19.38 -17.70
C HIS A 236 26.82 -20.77 -17.40
N ASP A 237 26.68 -21.13 -16.13
CA ASP A 237 26.08 -22.40 -15.71
C ASP A 237 24.60 -22.48 -16.13
N SER A 238 23.88 -21.33 -16.12
CA SER A 238 22.46 -21.20 -16.53
C SER A 238 22.19 -21.63 -17.98
N LEU A 239 23.22 -21.71 -18.82
CA LEU A 239 23.12 -22.23 -20.20
C LEU A 239 23.15 -23.75 -20.27
N SER A 240 23.53 -24.42 -19.18
CA SER A 240 23.75 -25.87 -19.09
C SER A 240 22.79 -26.58 -18.14
N ASP A 241 22.38 -25.94 -17.03
CA ASP A 241 21.50 -26.53 -16.01
C ASP A 241 20.03 -26.06 -16.06
N ASP A 242 19.70 -25.12 -16.97
CA ASP A 242 18.40 -24.43 -17.06
C ASP A 242 17.90 -23.86 -15.71
N ALA A 243 18.82 -23.45 -14.84
CA ALA A 243 18.54 -22.78 -13.58
C ALA A 243 19.18 -21.39 -13.53
N VAL A 244 18.78 -20.58 -12.56
CA VAL A 244 19.28 -19.21 -12.36
C VAL A 244 19.51 -18.92 -10.89
N THR A 245 20.36 -17.95 -10.61
CA THR A 245 20.64 -17.51 -9.25
C THR A 245 19.68 -16.36 -8.88
N VAL A 246 18.76 -16.59 -7.95
CA VAL A 246 17.83 -15.57 -7.46
C VAL A 246 18.38 -14.98 -6.16
N ARG A 247 18.71 -13.68 -6.19
CA ARG A 247 19.08 -12.90 -5.00
C ARG A 247 17.87 -12.20 -4.41
N GLU A 248 17.70 -12.32 -3.10
CA GLU A 248 16.75 -11.52 -2.32
C GLU A 248 17.38 -10.16 -1.92
N ARG A 249 16.56 -9.13 -1.82
CA ARG A 249 16.93 -7.75 -1.47
C ARG A 249 17.38 -7.60 -0.03
N ASP A 250 16.51 -7.89 0.94
CA ASP A 250 16.71 -7.53 2.35
C ASP A 250 17.77 -8.42 3.00
N GLY A 251 17.57 -9.75 2.98
CA GLY A 251 18.51 -10.74 3.51
C GLY A 251 19.77 -10.98 2.68
N MET A 252 19.84 -10.44 1.45
CA MET A 252 20.95 -10.62 0.50
C MET A 252 21.25 -12.08 0.12
N THR A 253 20.41 -13.04 0.52
CA THR A 253 20.57 -14.47 0.25
C THR A 253 20.46 -14.77 -1.24
N GLN A 254 21.09 -15.86 -1.68
CA GLN A 254 21.11 -16.31 -3.07
C GLN A 254 20.72 -17.79 -3.14
N GLU A 255 19.72 -18.10 -3.95
CA GLU A 255 19.18 -19.45 -4.15
C GLU A 255 19.26 -19.83 -5.63
N ARG A 256 19.62 -21.08 -5.95
CA ARG A 256 19.59 -21.60 -7.33
C ARG A 256 18.20 -22.17 -7.60
N VAL A 257 17.50 -21.64 -8.60
CA VAL A 257 16.11 -21.97 -8.90
C VAL A 257 15.98 -22.39 -10.36
N ALA A 258 15.30 -23.50 -10.64
CA ALA A 258 15.03 -23.95 -12.01
C ALA A 258 14.15 -22.94 -12.76
N ILE A 259 14.44 -22.68 -14.04
CA ILE A 259 13.72 -21.70 -14.84
C ILE A 259 12.23 -22.08 -15.03
N SER A 260 11.90 -23.38 -14.95
CA SER A 260 10.52 -23.89 -14.92
C SER A 260 9.70 -23.34 -13.76
N ASP A 261 10.34 -23.16 -12.60
CA ASP A 261 9.67 -22.94 -11.32
C ASP A 261 9.56 -21.44 -11.00
N LEU A 262 10.35 -20.61 -11.70
CA LEU A 262 10.41 -19.16 -11.52
C LEU A 262 9.04 -18.45 -11.46
N PRO A 263 8.04 -18.71 -12.33
CA PRO A 263 6.77 -18.00 -12.25
C PRO A 263 6.06 -18.22 -10.92
N ALA A 264 6.03 -19.46 -10.41
CA ALA A 264 5.44 -19.77 -9.11
C ALA A 264 6.30 -19.26 -7.94
N TYR A 265 7.62 -19.39 -8.04
CA TYR A 265 8.58 -18.91 -7.05
C TYR A 265 8.49 -17.40 -6.82
N VAL A 266 8.29 -16.63 -7.90
CA VAL A 266 8.15 -15.17 -7.88
C VAL A 266 6.78 -14.77 -7.35
N GLU A 267 5.68 -15.31 -7.90
CA GLU A 267 4.31 -14.98 -7.45
C GLU A 267 4.13 -15.21 -5.95
N ALA A 268 4.61 -16.35 -5.43
CA ALA A 268 4.53 -16.70 -4.01
C ALA A 268 5.28 -15.74 -3.06
N ARG A 269 6.15 -14.85 -3.59
CA ARG A 269 6.90 -13.86 -2.81
C ARG A 269 6.45 -12.41 -3.08
N VAL A 270 6.06 -12.08 -4.31
CA VAL A 270 5.83 -10.68 -4.73
C VAL A 270 4.39 -10.37 -5.15
N GLY A 271 3.52 -11.36 -5.15
CA GLY A 271 2.10 -11.22 -5.48
C GLY A 271 1.33 -10.42 -4.42
N MET A 272 0.23 -9.77 -4.81
CA MET A 272 -0.59 -8.99 -3.87
C MET A 272 -1.25 -9.86 -2.78
N ALA A 273 -1.42 -11.17 -3.05
CA ALA A 273 -1.94 -12.14 -2.09
C ALA A 273 -0.98 -12.44 -0.92
N THR A 274 0.26 -11.91 -0.91
CA THR A 274 1.15 -12.04 0.26
C THR A 274 0.86 -11.01 1.36
N LEU A 275 -0.09 -10.08 1.15
CA LEU A 275 -0.51 -9.08 2.14
C LEU A 275 -1.84 -9.41 2.85
N PHE A 276 -2.62 -10.39 2.37
CA PHE A 276 -4.01 -10.62 2.80
C PHE A 276 -4.35 -12.10 2.94
#